data_AF-A0A1R3RYJ3-F1
#
_entry.id   AF-A0A1R3RYJ3-F1
#
_cell.length_a   1.000
_cell.length_b   1.000
_cell.length_c   1.000
_cell.angle_alpha   90.00
_cell.angle_beta   90.00
_cell.angle_gamma   90.00
#
_symmetry.space_group_name_H-M   'P 1'
#
loop_
_entity.id
_entity.type
_entity.pdbx_description
1 polymer ?
#
loop_
_entity_poly.entity_id
_entity_poly.type
_entity_poly.pdbx_seq_one_letter_code
_entity_poly.pdbx_strand_id
1 'polypeptide(L)'
;MDTVLRSMATYWEWHLEYDGPFLTDLPNHVKVRLLSYMGIYAKDRPLGGLMRGLRPLFEKPGAIDGPEILHGSDSEITRLDLSSSLGRWLSLKQVSAELLVTEKPNPVQRQAKEPVPSSWEGAYDEEIDSTAGGSTLPSTPSQTLRFENLRYLSLAHPKPGSVNWNSLISLLSRLSTITHLSLAHWPIPTVTPNAINARIRHPNHRSLTFSYGGTDSYSASENNWAEAASLLRRLSRVTYCLKWLDLEGCGDWIPALKWEGTGPAGETYVSGPEWNSSWRDIEWIRLGPGWLPHIDDSEIIPPPRPSTDSTPSGSSSSSLFSPIRSLAFSVHAPHPSLANTTNPRTATSTEQNSPDLPWDVEIERIKYRREKELERFRETVQAAKAVQQWVLRTRKEEKGKWIQFSFGLDGIDESGLKKLFGKEWLGYLP
;
A
#
# COMPACT_ATOMS: atom_id res chain seq x y z
N MET A 1 12.06 11.42 -23.17
CA MET A 1 12.34 10.63 -21.94
C MET A 1 11.08 10.00 -21.36
N ASP A 2 10.01 10.76 -21.08
CA ASP A 2 8.74 10.21 -20.54
C ASP A 2 8.17 9.05 -21.38
N THR A 3 8.07 9.24 -22.69
CA THR A 3 7.57 8.23 -23.65
C THR A 3 8.43 6.97 -23.67
N VAL A 4 9.76 7.10 -23.52
CA VAL A 4 10.71 5.99 -23.51
C VAL A 4 10.58 5.19 -22.22
N LEU A 5 10.59 5.83 -21.05
CA LEU A 5 10.43 5.15 -19.76
C LEU A 5 9.08 4.45 -19.65
N ARG A 6 8.02 5.07 -20.18
CA ARG A 6 6.69 4.47 -20.30
C ARG A 6 6.72 3.21 -21.16
N SER A 7 7.36 3.27 -22.32
CA SER A 7 7.52 2.10 -23.20
C SER A 7 8.31 0.99 -22.49
N MET A 8 9.46 1.32 -21.90
CA MET A 8 10.28 0.36 -21.15
C MET A 8 9.51 -0.32 -20.02
N ALA A 9 8.76 0.45 -19.22
CA ALA A 9 7.94 -0.10 -18.14
C ALA A 9 6.80 -0.99 -18.67
N THR A 10 6.20 -0.64 -19.82
CA THR A 10 5.11 -1.41 -20.43
C THR A 10 5.59 -2.75 -20.98
N TYR A 11 6.79 -2.77 -21.57
CA TYR A 11 7.41 -3.95 -22.18
C TYR A 11 8.54 -4.51 -21.31
N TRP A 12 8.43 -4.35 -19.98
CA TRP A 12 9.51 -4.67 -19.05
C TRP A 12 9.97 -6.14 -19.10
N GLU A 13 9.03 -7.07 -19.35
CA GLU A 13 9.34 -8.50 -19.51
C GLU A 13 10.34 -8.75 -20.64
N TRP A 14 10.19 -8.04 -21.75
CA TRP A 14 11.09 -8.13 -22.89
C TRP A 14 12.47 -7.56 -22.54
N HIS A 15 12.52 -6.39 -21.89
CA HIS A 15 13.79 -5.79 -21.47
C HIS A 15 14.56 -6.67 -20.48
N LEU A 16 13.87 -7.41 -19.60
CA LEU A 16 14.54 -8.35 -18.69
C LEU A 16 15.20 -9.52 -19.42
N GLU A 17 14.57 -10.02 -20.48
CA GLU A 17 15.05 -11.16 -21.26
C GLU A 17 16.19 -10.78 -22.21
N TYR A 18 16.09 -9.63 -22.89
CA TYR A 18 17.02 -9.24 -23.95
C TYR A 18 18.07 -8.21 -23.52
N ASP A 19 17.70 -7.28 -22.64
CA ASP A 19 18.56 -6.15 -22.26
C ASP A 19 19.19 -6.29 -20.87
N GLY A 20 18.97 -7.41 -20.18
CA GLY A 20 19.33 -7.65 -18.78
C GLY A 20 20.69 -7.09 -18.33
N PRO A 21 21.81 -7.40 -19.02
CA PRO A 21 23.13 -6.86 -18.66
C PRO A 21 23.22 -5.33 -18.71
N PHE A 22 22.60 -4.71 -19.72
CA PHE A 22 22.65 -3.27 -19.96
C PHE A 22 21.79 -2.46 -18.99
N LEU A 23 20.78 -3.08 -18.38
CA LEU A 23 19.92 -2.43 -17.38
C LEU A 23 20.70 -1.94 -16.16
N THR A 24 21.81 -2.62 -15.84
CA THR A 24 22.67 -2.27 -14.70
C THR A 24 23.58 -1.07 -14.99
N ASP A 25 23.81 -0.76 -16.26
CA ASP A 25 24.63 0.38 -16.70
C ASP A 25 23.84 1.69 -16.81
N LEU A 26 22.51 1.63 -16.63
CA LEU A 26 21.67 2.82 -16.63
C LEU A 26 22.11 3.80 -15.53
N PRO A 27 22.05 5.12 -15.76
CA PRO A 27 22.28 6.10 -14.71
C PRO A 27 21.28 5.93 -13.56
N ASN A 28 21.72 6.16 -12.31
CA ASN A 28 20.90 5.98 -11.11
C ASN A 28 19.56 6.74 -11.16
N HIS A 29 19.57 7.98 -11.64
CA HIS A 29 18.36 8.78 -11.78
C HIS A 29 17.36 8.18 -12.79
N VAL A 30 17.84 7.45 -13.80
CA VAL A 30 16.99 6.72 -14.76
C VAL A 30 16.42 5.47 -14.11
N LYS A 31 17.23 4.69 -13.38
CA LYS A 31 16.79 3.50 -12.63
C LYS A 31 15.67 3.83 -11.65
N VAL A 32 15.86 4.87 -10.84
CA VAL A 32 14.87 5.33 -9.85
C VAL A 32 13.59 5.80 -10.53
N ARG A 33 13.67 6.56 -11.62
CA ARG A 33 12.47 6.96 -12.37
C ARG A 33 11.77 5.77 -13.00
N LEU A 34 12.51 4.84 -13.58
CA LEU A 34 11.95 3.64 -14.21
C LEU A 34 11.13 2.82 -13.20
N LEU A 35 11.60 2.67 -11.96
CA LEU A 35 10.83 2.03 -10.89
C LEU A 35 9.47 2.71 -10.66
N SER A 36 9.40 4.04 -10.63
CA SER A 36 8.13 4.77 -10.54
C SER A 36 7.20 4.47 -11.73
N TYR A 37 7.73 4.42 -12.96
CA TYR A 37 6.92 4.09 -14.15
C TYR A 37 6.44 2.64 -14.11
N MET A 38 7.27 1.71 -13.63
CA MET A 38 6.87 0.31 -13.43
C MET A 38 5.70 0.19 -12.46
N GLY A 39 5.69 0.99 -11.38
CA GLY A 39 4.58 1.02 -10.42
C GLY A 39 3.23 1.40 -11.04
N ILE A 40 3.24 2.14 -12.16
CA ILE A 40 2.04 2.60 -12.86
C ILE A 40 1.69 1.68 -14.04
N TYR A 41 2.65 1.45 -14.94
CA TYR A 41 2.42 0.81 -16.23
C TYR A 41 2.59 -0.71 -16.23
N ALA A 42 3.31 -1.26 -15.24
CA ALA A 42 3.54 -2.71 -15.12
C ALA A 42 2.69 -3.36 -14.01
N LYS A 43 1.78 -2.61 -13.39
CA LYS A 43 1.02 -3.07 -12.21
C LYS A 43 0.29 -4.40 -12.47
N ASP A 44 -0.41 -4.56 -13.58
CA ASP A 44 -1.27 -5.73 -13.82
C ASP A 44 -0.56 -6.87 -14.57
N ARG A 45 0.75 -6.74 -14.78
CA ARG A 45 1.54 -7.77 -15.46
C ARG A 45 2.14 -8.77 -14.47
N PRO A 46 2.22 -10.06 -14.84
CA PRO A 46 2.80 -11.09 -14.00
C PRO A 46 4.33 -11.02 -14.01
N LEU A 47 4.89 -9.97 -13.39
CA LEU A 47 6.34 -9.81 -13.23
C LEU A 47 6.94 -10.77 -12.17
N GLY A 48 6.09 -11.48 -11.42
CA GLY A 48 6.48 -12.44 -10.39
C GLY A 48 7.28 -13.60 -10.97
N GLY A 49 8.52 -13.77 -10.50
CA GLY A 49 9.45 -14.82 -10.96
C GLY A 49 10.47 -14.32 -11.99
N LEU A 50 10.11 -13.33 -12.81
CA LEU A 50 11.02 -12.69 -13.77
C LEU A 50 11.85 -11.58 -13.10
N MET A 51 11.17 -10.75 -12.29
CA MET A 51 11.80 -9.78 -11.42
C MET A 51 12.30 -10.45 -10.14
N ARG A 52 13.61 -10.64 -10.02
CA ARG A 52 14.27 -11.07 -8.77
C ARG A 52 14.52 -9.88 -7.84
N GLY A 53 13.47 -9.13 -7.54
CA GLY A 53 13.55 -7.88 -6.79
C GLY A 53 14.29 -6.76 -7.52
N LEU A 54 15.20 -6.07 -6.83
CA LEU A 54 15.92 -4.90 -7.37
C LEU A 54 17.16 -5.27 -8.22
N ARG A 55 17.53 -6.54 -8.24
CA ARG A 55 18.74 -7.05 -8.89
C ARG A 55 18.91 -6.64 -10.35
N PRO A 56 17.89 -6.71 -11.23
CA PRO A 56 18.08 -6.37 -12.63
C PRO A 56 18.54 -4.92 -12.88
N LEU A 57 18.30 -4.02 -11.93
CA LEU A 57 18.70 -2.60 -12.04
C LEU A 57 19.97 -2.29 -11.25
N PHE A 58 20.22 -2.98 -10.13
CA PHE A 58 21.26 -2.57 -9.18
C PHE A 58 22.33 -3.64 -8.92
N GLU A 59 22.15 -4.90 -9.37
CA GLU A 59 23.16 -5.97 -9.21
C GLU A 59 23.92 -6.14 -10.52
N LYS A 60 25.21 -5.74 -10.56
CA LYS A 60 26.06 -5.97 -11.74
C LYS A 60 26.45 -7.46 -11.85
N PRO A 61 26.13 -8.15 -12.96
CA PRO A 61 26.57 -9.52 -13.17
C PRO A 61 28.09 -9.53 -13.41
N GLY A 62 28.87 -9.93 -12.40
CA GLY A 62 30.34 -10.10 -12.54
C GLY A 62 31.21 -9.52 -11.43
N ALA A 63 30.67 -8.96 -10.34
CA ALA A 63 31.45 -8.52 -9.19
C ALA A 63 31.95 -9.70 -8.34
N ILE A 64 32.85 -10.50 -8.92
CA ILE A 64 33.70 -11.45 -8.20
C ILE A 64 34.94 -10.70 -7.66
N ASP A 65 35.26 -9.53 -8.21
CA ASP A 65 36.40 -8.71 -7.79
C ASP A 65 35.94 -7.44 -7.05
N GLY A 66 36.10 -7.46 -5.73
CA GLY A 66 36.25 -6.26 -4.89
C GLY A 66 34.97 -5.60 -4.36
N PRO A 67 34.80 -5.45 -3.02
CA PRO A 67 33.69 -4.71 -2.42
C PRO A 67 33.74 -3.18 -2.65
N GLU A 68 34.84 -2.61 -3.16
CA GLU A 68 35.06 -1.15 -3.12
C GLU A 68 34.33 -0.33 -4.22
N ILE A 69 33.95 -0.93 -5.36
CA ILE A 69 33.35 -0.17 -6.49
C ILE A 69 31.81 -0.17 -6.44
N LEU A 70 31.19 -1.08 -5.66
CA LEU A 70 29.73 -1.22 -5.57
C LEU A 70 29.07 -0.15 -4.69
N HIS A 71 29.74 0.32 -3.64
CA HIS A 71 29.15 1.26 -2.66
C HIS A 71 29.07 2.71 -3.18
N GLY A 72 29.94 3.10 -4.12
CA GLY A 72 29.99 4.48 -4.61
C GLY A 72 28.71 4.92 -5.33
N SER A 73 28.19 4.12 -6.27
CA SER A 73 27.00 4.47 -7.04
C SER A 73 25.70 4.35 -6.24
N ASP A 74 25.61 3.36 -5.34
CA ASP A 74 24.38 3.14 -4.57
C ASP A 74 24.18 4.24 -3.51
N SER A 75 25.27 4.89 -3.08
CA SER A 75 25.23 6.04 -2.17
C SER A 75 24.54 7.28 -2.77
N GLU A 76 24.44 7.41 -4.09
CA GLU A 76 23.74 8.54 -4.74
C GLU A 76 22.21 8.41 -4.67
N ILE A 77 21.71 7.21 -4.35
CA ILE A 77 20.28 6.91 -4.39
C ILE A 77 19.62 7.42 -3.10
N THR A 78 18.93 8.54 -3.23
CA THR A 78 18.19 9.17 -2.12
C THR A 78 16.70 8.82 -2.11
N ARG A 79 16.16 8.34 -3.23
CA ARG A 79 14.73 8.04 -3.40
C ARG A 79 14.53 6.67 -4.05
N LEU A 80 13.60 5.91 -3.48
CA LEU A 80 13.16 4.63 -4.01
C LEU A 80 11.63 4.57 -4.01
N ASP A 81 11.05 4.41 -5.19
CA ASP A 81 9.62 4.29 -5.38
C ASP A 81 9.27 2.86 -5.79
N LEU A 82 8.68 2.13 -4.85
CA LEU A 82 8.27 0.74 -5.02
C LEU A 82 6.74 0.63 -5.02
N SER A 83 6.04 1.67 -5.45
CA SER A 83 4.59 1.66 -5.63
C SER A 83 4.16 0.48 -6.51
N SER A 84 3.05 -0.18 -6.13
CA SER A 84 2.51 -1.38 -6.79
C SER A 84 3.44 -2.60 -6.89
N SER A 85 4.61 -2.59 -6.25
CA SER A 85 5.56 -3.73 -6.31
C SER A 85 5.19 -4.86 -5.35
N LEU A 86 4.73 -4.49 -4.15
CA LEU A 86 4.51 -5.39 -3.03
C LEU A 86 3.38 -6.38 -3.33
N GLY A 87 3.72 -7.67 -3.30
CA GLY A 87 2.83 -8.79 -3.62
C GLY A 87 2.58 -9.04 -5.10
N ARG A 88 3.25 -8.28 -5.98
CA ARG A 88 3.21 -8.49 -7.44
C ARG A 88 4.50 -9.11 -7.94
N TRP A 89 5.61 -8.41 -7.75
CA TRP A 89 6.95 -8.87 -8.13
C TRP A 89 7.99 -8.74 -7.02
N LEU A 90 7.60 -8.11 -5.89
CA LEU A 90 8.45 -7.95 -4.73
C LEU A 90 7.68 -8.33 -3.46
N SER A 91 8.31 -9.06 -2.55
CA SER A 91 7.80 -9.28 -1.20
C SER A 91 8.50 -8.35 -0.21
N LEU A 92 7.84 -8.06 0.91
CA LEU A 92 8.44 -7.21 1.96
C LEU A 92 9.72 -7.83 2.55
N LYS A 93 9.82 -9.17 2.54
CA LYS A 93 11.05 -9.89 2.88
C LYS A 93 12.18 -9.63 1.88
N GLN A 94 11.87 -9.61 0.59
CA GLN A 94 12.84 -9.26 -0.46
C GLN A 94 13.24 -7.79 -0.36
N VAL A 95 12.31 -6.85 -0.13
CA VAL A 95 12.66 -5.45 0.16
C VAL A 95 13.65 -5.38 1.30
N SER A 96 13.36 -6.08 2.40
CA SER A 96 14.27 -6.11 3.55
C SER A 96 15.63 -6.66 3.18
N ALA A 97 15.73 -7.77 2.44
CA ALA A 97 17.00 -8.35 2.03
C ALA A 97 17.78 -7.49 1.02
N GLU A 98 17.10 -6.74 0.16
CA GLU A 98 17.72 -5.89 -0.87
C GLU A 98 18.17 -4.52 -0.31
N LEU A 99 17.47 -3.99 0.70
CA LEU A 99 17.86 -2.75 1.38
C LEU A 99 18.94 -2.98 2.44
N LEU A 100 19.03 -4.20 2.95
CA LEU A 100 19.82 -4.54 4.12
C LEU A 100 20.84 -5.62 3.77
N VAL A 101 22.07 -5.19 3.54
CA VAL A 101 23.15 -6.09 3.19
C VAL A 101 23.73 -6.65 4.48
N THR A 102 23.80 -7.98 4.57
CA THR A 102 24.56 -8.62 5.64
C THR A 102 26.00 -8.76 5.14
N GLU A 103 26.92 -8.01 5.71
CA GLU A 103 28.34 -8.24 5.47
C GLU A 103 28.69 -9.64 5.98
N LYS A 104 29.10 -10.51 5.06
CA LYS A 104 29.71 -11.79 5.46
C LYS A 104 31.08 -11.46 6.05
N PRO A 105 31.40 -11.91 7.28
CA PRO A 105 32.75 -11.74 7.80
C PRO A 105 33.72 -12.47 6.87
N ASN A 106 34.66 -11.73 6.28
CA ASN A 106 35.74 -12.30 5.47
C ASN A 106 36.57 -13.27 6.34
N PRO A 107 36.71 -14.56 5.98
CA PRO A 107 37.59 -15.47 6.70
C PRO A 107 39.05 -15.28 6.24
N VAL A 108 39.56 -14.05 6.27
CA VAL A 108 40.95 -13.74 5.92
C VAL A 108 41.57 -12.93 7.05
N GLN A 109 41.79 -13.59 8.18
CA GLN A 109 42.87 -13.31 9.13
C GLN A 109 42.91 -14.41 10.20
N ARG A 110 43.32 -15.62 9.80
CA ARG A 110 44.10 -16.48 10.69
C ARG A 110 45.35 -16.85 9.93
N GLN A 111 46.35 -15.96 10.02
CA GLN A 111 47.71 -16.34 9.64
C GLN A 111 48.10 -17.57 10.44
N ALA A 112 48.75 -18.48 9.74
CA ALA A 112 49.25 -19.76 10.20
C ALA A 112 50.00 -19.64 11.53
N LYS A 113 49.59 -20.44 12.53
CA LYS A 113 50.55 -21.05 13.43
C LYS A 113 50.52 -22.56 13.17
N GLU A 114 51.72 -23.00 12.85
CA GLU A 114 52.24 -24.33 12.51
C GLU A 114 51.69 -25.47 13.38
N PRO A 115 51.56 -26.70 12.82
CA PRO A 115 51.03 -27.84 13.55
C PRO A 115 52.12 -28.48 14.42
N VAL A 116 51.91 -28.51 15.74
CA VAL A 116 52.68 -29.38 16.64
C VAL A 116 51.75 -30.48 17.13
N PRO A 117 51.93 -31.75 16.72
CA PRO A 117 51.21 -32.87 17.31
C PRO A 117 52.03 -33.61 18.37
N SER A 118 51.29 -33.95 19.43
CA SER A 118 51.38 -35.14 20.29
C SER A 118 52.48 -35.22 21.36
N SER A 119 52.06 -35.16 22.63
CA SER A 119 51.83 -36.35 23.47
C SER A 119 52.36 -36.24 24.92
N TRP A 120 51.61 -36.88 25.84
CA TRP A 120 51.95 -37.36 27.20
C TRP A 120 51.68 -36.45 28.42
N GLU A 121 50.54 -36.74 29.06
CA GLU A 121 50.31 -37.06 30.49
C GLU A 121 51.24 -36.51 31.59
N GLY A 122 50.62 -36.01 32.67
CA GLY A 122 51.26 -35.88 33.99
C GLY A 122 50.54 -34.87 34.89
N ALA A 123 49.95 -35.35 35.98
CA ALA A 123 49.20 -34.61 37.00
C ALA A 123 49.99 -33.46 37.69
N TYR A 124 49.27 -32.55 38.36
CA TYR A 124 49.33 -32.16 39.79
C TYR A 124 48.83 -30.71 39.98
N ASP A 125 48.09 -30.51 41.08
CA ASP A 125 47.37 -29.33 41.54
C ASP A 125 48.20 -28.03 41.65
N GLU A 126 47.54 -26.87 41.49
CA GLU A 126 47.27 -25.95 42.61
C GLU A 126 46.40 -24.74 42.16
N GLU A 127 45.48 -24.38 43.05
CA GLU A 127 44.54 -23.26 42.98
C GLU A 127 45.24 -21.91 42.80
N ILE A 128 44.65 -21.01 42.02
CA ILE A 128 44.37 -19.61 42.41
C ILE A 128 43.28 -19.08 41.48
N ASP A 129 42.18 -18.73 42.13
CA ASP A 129 40.98 -18.08 41.61
C ASP A 129 41.30 -16.59 41.35
N SER A 130 40.99 -16.07 40.15
CA SER A 130 40.52 -14.69 39.91
C SER A 130 40.43 -14.35 38.41
N THR A 131 39.18 -14.33 37.93
CA THR A 131 38.61 -13.28 37.08
C THR A 131 39.28 -12.94 35.74
N ALA A 132 38.83 -13.60 34.67
CA ALA A 132 38.45 -12.96 33.40
C ALA A 132 37.88 -14.03 32.47
N GLY A 133 36.62 -14.40 32.69
CA GLY A 133 35.85 -15.16 31.69
C GLY A 133 35.72 -14.30 30.44
N GLY A 134 36.60 -14.53 29.46
CA GLY A 134 36.49 -14.01 28.10
C GLY A 134 35.23 -14.59 27.47
N SER A 135 34.09 -13.94 27.72
CA SER A 135 32.86 -14.16 26.95
C SER A 135 33.14 -13.65 25.55
N THR A 136 33.47 -14.57 24.64
CA THR A 136 33.40 -14.33 23.21
C THR A 136 31.94 -14.05 22.87
N LEU A 137 31.55 -12.78 22.96
CA LEU A 137 30.31 -12.29 22.37
C LEU A 137 30.31 -12.73 20.90
N PRO A 138 29.29 -13.46 20.43
CA PRO A 138 29.14 -13.70 19.01
C PRO A 138 28.92 -12.33 18.37
N SER A 139 29.93 -11.84 17.64
CA SER A 139 29.84 -10.63 16.84
C SER A 139 28.67 -10.82 15.88
N THR A 140 27.53 -10.20 16.21
CA THR A 140 26.40 -10.17 15.29
C THR A 140 26.85 -9.38 14.07
N PRO A 141 26.70 -9.92 12.85
CA PRO A 141 27.15 -9.23 11.65
C PRO A 141 26.41 -7.90 11.56
N SER A 142 27.16 -6.80 11.53
CA SER A 142 26.61 -5.46 11.34
C SER A 142 25.94 -5.43 9.98
N GLN A 143 24.61 -5.31 9.96
CA GLN A 143 23.87 -5.21 8.71
C GLN A 143 23.97 -3.76 8.22
N THR A 144 24.61 -3.55 7.09
CA THR A 144 24.77 -2.24 6.47
C THR A 144 23.61 -1.94 5.54
N LEU A 145 23.24 -0.66 5.44
CA LEU A 145 22.21 -0.21 4.50
C LEU A 145 22.82 -0.13 3.12
N ARG A 146 22.20 -0.78 2.12
CA ARG A 146 22.65 -0.68 0.72
C ARG A 146 22.66 0.75 0.22
N PHE A 147 21.58 1.46 0.49
CA PHE A 147 21.37 2.85 0.08
C PHE A 147 21.49 3.76 1.31
N GLU A 148 22.71 4.10 1.71
CA GLU A 148 23.02 4.85 2.95
C GLU A 148 22.33 6.22 2.98
N ASN A 149 22.21 6.88 1.83
CA ASN A 149 21.58 8.18 1.69
C ASN A 149 20.09 8.12 1.35
N LEU A 150 19.45 6.95 1.46
CA LEU A 150 18.02 6.83 1.23
C LEU A 150 17.24 7.69 2.24
N ARG A 151 16.38 8.56 1.73
CA ARG A 151 15.53 9.48 2.49
C ARG A 151 14.05 9.34 2.13
N TYR A 152 13.75 8.95 0.89
CA TYR A 152 12.40 8.82 0.36
C TYR A 152 12.10 7.35 0.02
N LEU A 153 11.08 6.79 0.66
CA LEU A 153 10.62 5.43 0.39
C LEU A 153 9.12 5.43 0.13
N SER A 154 8.71 4.97 -1.05
CA SER A 154 7.30 4.75 -1.38
C SER A 154 7.03 3.25 -1.45
N LEU A 155 6.06 2.79 -0.67
CA LEU A 155 5.55 1.41 -0.65
C LEU A 155 4.05 1.39 -0.98
N ALA A 156 3.57 2.35 -1.76
CA ALA A 156 2.15 2.54 -2.07
C ALA A 156 1.53 1.37 -2.86
N HIS A 157 0.20 1.24 -2.79
CA HIS A 157 -0.60 0.26 -3.53
C HIS A 157 -0.13 -1.21 -3.42
N PRO A 158 0.09 -1.75 -2.20
CA PRO A 158 0.41 -3.16 -2.05
C PRO A 158 -0.76 -4.03 -2.51
N LYS A 159 -0.48 -5.25 -3.00
CA LYS A 159 -1.53 -6.25 -3.23
C LYS A 159 -2.15 -6.64 -1.88
N PRO A 160 -3.48 -6.54 -1.69
CA PRO A 160 -4.13 -6.92 -0.44
C PRO A 160 -3.78 -8.36 -0.03
N GLY A 161 -3.55 -8.59 1.27
CA GLY A 161 -3.17 -9.89 1.83
C GLY A 161 -1.70 -10.30 1.65
N SER A 162 -0.92 -9.58 0.84
CA SER A 162 0.51 -9.86 0.65
C SER A 162 1.44 -9.14 1.63
N VAL A 163 0.92 -8.15 2.36
CA VAL A 163 1.67 -7.28 3.26
C VAL A 163 1.30 -7.51 4.72
N ASN A 164 2.27 -7.27 5.61
CA ASN A 164 2.12 -7.43 7.05
C ASN A 164 2.74 -6.23 7.76
N TRP A 165 1.95 -5.56 8.61
CA TRP A 165 2.38 -4.40 9.39
C TRP A 165 3.56 -4.68 10.32
N ASN A 166 3.65 -5.87 10.92
CA ASN A 166 4.79 -6.24 11.77
C ASN A 166 6.09 -6.35 10.96
N SER A 167 6.00 -6.90 9.75
CA SER A 167 7.16 -6.95 8.83
C SER A 167 7.55 -5.55 8.35
N LEU A 168 6.57 -4.65 8.14
CA LEU A 168 6.85 -3.26 7.80
C LEU A 168 7.56 -2.53 8.93
N ILE A 169 7.05 -2.65 10.16
CA ILE A 169 7.65 -2.03 11.35
C ILE A 169 9.08 -2.55 11.58
N SER A 170 9.30 -3.85 11.39
CA SER A 170 10.64 -4.47 11.48
C SER A 170 11.61 -3.98 10.39
N LEU A 171 11.10 -3.74 9.18
CA LEU A 171 11.90 -3.11 8.12
C LEU A 171 12.25 -1.67 8.48
N LEU A 172 11.24 -0.87 8.84
CA LEU A 172 11.40 0.56 9.10
C LEU A 172 12.21 0.86 10.36
N SER A 173 12.20 -0.01 11.37
CA SER A 173 13.05 0.14 12.57
C SER A 173 14.55 0.14 12.26
N ARG A 174 14.91 -0.38 11.08
CA ARG A 174 16.28 -0.45 10.60
C ARG A 174 16.61 0.67 9.60
N LEU A 175 15.62 1.42 9.15
CA LEU A 175 15.74 2.49 8.17
C LEU A 175 15.56 3.85 8.85
N SER A 176 16.44 4.15 9.82
CA SER A 176 16.39 5.37 10.64
C SER A 176 16.60 6.67 9.84
N THR A 177 17.08 6.58 8.61
CA THR A 177 17.37 7.71 7.72
C THR A 177 16.15 8.22 6.95
N ILE A 178 15.04 7.48 6.93
CA ILE A 178 13.87 7.84 6.13
C ILE A 178 13.18 9.07 6.71
N THR A 179 12.97 10.05 5.83
CA THR A 179 12.26 11.30 6.15
C THR A 179 10.92 11.40 5.43
N HIS A 180 10.76 10.69 4.30
CA HIS A 180 9.53 10.67 3.51
C HIS A 180 9.09 9.22 3.32
N LEU A 181 7.88 8.90 3.78
CA LEU A 181 7.28 7.58 3.65
C LEU A 181 5.88 7.70 3.03
N SER A 182 5.67 7.00 1.91
CA SER A 182 4.32 6.78 1.36
C SER A 182 3.84 5.37 1.64
N LEU A 183 2.72 5.29 2.36
CA LEU A 183 1.92 4.09 2.60
C LEU A 183 0.52 4.26 2.00
N ALA A 184 0.42 4.91 0.84
CA ALA A 184 -0.86 5.11 0.19
C ALA A 184 -1.52 3.76 -0.18
N HIS A 185 -2.83 3.67 0.03
CA HIS A 185 -3.69 2.50 -0.18
C HIS A 185 -3.25 1.26 0.61
N TRP A 186 -2.64 1.45 1.78
CA TRP A 186 -2.32 0.33 2.67
C TRP A 186 -3.57 -0.24 3.34
N PRO A 187 -3.64 -1.58 3.51
CA PRO A 187 -4.75 -2.22 4.19
C PRO A 187 -4.80 -1.85 5.68
N ILE A 188 -5.96 -2.08 6.29
CA ILE A 188 -6.20 -1.78 7.70
C ILE A 188 -5.07 -2.36 8.59
N PRO A 189 -4.50 -1.56 9.52
CA PRO A 189 -3.51 -2.03 10.48
C PRO A 189 -4.06 -3.16 11.36
N THR A 190 -3.58 -4.37 11.12
CA THR A 190 -3.89 -5.57 11.93
C THR A 190 -2.67 -6.50 12.03
N VAL A 191 -2.54 -7.18 13.17
CA VAL A 191 -1.57 -8.24 13.44
C VAL A 191 -1.94 -9.53 12.68
N THR A 192 -3.24 -9.71 12.39
CA THR A 192 -3.78 -10.93 11.77
C THR A 192 -4.46 -10.65 10.42
N PRO A 193 -3.70 -10.22 9.39
CA PRO A 193 -4.26 -9.79 8.10
C PRO A 193 -5.03 -10.90 7.36
N ASN A 194 -4.68 -12.16 7.58
CA ASN A 194 -5.34 -13.31 6.94
C ASN A 194 -6.55 -13.85 7.71
N ALA A 195 -6.86 -13.28 8.88
CA ALA A 195 -7.88 -13.77 9.80
C ALA A 195 -8.96 -12.72 10.14
N ILE A 196 -9.07 -11.65 9.36
CA ILE A 196 -10.01 -10.53 9.58
C ILE A 196 -11.47 -11.02 9.71
N ASN A 197 -11.85 -12.07 8.98
CA ASN A 197 -13.19 -12.67 9.05
C ASN A 197 -13.24 -13.97 9.87
N ALA A 198 -12.11 -14.42 10.43
CA ALA A 198 -12.08 -15.63 11.22
C ALA A 198 -12.72 -15.37 12.58
N ARG A 199 -13.53 -16.32 13.02
CA ARG A 199 -14.20 -16.26 14.33
C ARG A 199 -13.90 -17.51 15.14
N ILE A 200 -13.60 -17.33 16.42
CA ILE A 200 -13.35 -18.39 17.38
C ILE A 200 -14.65 -18.66 18.14
N ARG A 201 -15.06 -19.93 18.22
CA ARG A 201 -16.19 -20.33 19.07
C ARG A 201 -15.69 -20.62 20.48
N HIS A 202 -16.46 -20.22 21.49
CA HIS A 202 -16.14 -20.55 22.87
C HIS A 202 -16.16 -22.07 23.07
N PRO A 203 -15.13 -22.68 23.68
CA PRO A 203 -15.03 -24.14 23.83
C PRO A 203 -16.26 -24.77 24.51
N ASN A 204 -16.79 -24.09 25.53
CA ASN A 204 -17.89 -24.61 26.36
C ASN A 204 -19.27 -24.05 25.96
N HIS A 205 -19.31 -22.97 25.15
CA HIS A 205 -20.56 -22.29 24.78
C HIS A 205 -20.61 -22.10 23.28
N ARG A 206 -21.13 -23.10 22.56
CA ARG A 206 -21.14 -23.13 21.08
C ARG A 206 -21.93 -21.98 20.43
N SER A 207 -22.80 -21.30 21.18
CA SER A 207 -23.52 -20.09 20.74
C SER A 207 -22.67 -18.81 20.81
N LEU A 208 -21.61 -18.80 21.61
CA LEU A 208 -20.71 -17.64 21.74
C LEU A 208 -19.58 -17.74 20.72
N THR A 209 -19.49 -16.73 19.87
CA THR A 209 -18.50 -16.63 18.81
C THR A 209 -17.84 -15.26 18.88
N PHE A 210 -16.51 -15.23 18.93
CA PHE A 210 -15.69 -14.02 19.03
C PHE A 210 -14.87 -13.83 17.76
N SER A 211 -14.50 -12.60 17.43
CA SER A 211 -13.51 -12.33 16.38
C SER A 211 -12.15 -12.93 16.76
N TYR A 212 -11.41 -13.43 15.77
CA TYR A 212 -10.07 -14.00 15.99
C TYR A 212 -9.01 -12.90 16.22
N GLY A 213 -9.18 -11.74 15.58
CA GLY A 213 -8.30 -10.58 15.70
C GLY A 213 -8.95 -9.41 16.44
N GLY A 214 -8.14 -8.43 16.83
CA GLY A 214 -8.63 -7.19 17.46
C GLY A 214 -9.25 -6.21 16.47
N THR A 215 -8.97 -6.38 15.18
CA THR A 215 -9.50 -5.61 14.05
C THR A 215 -10.15 -6.58 13.07
N ASP A 216 -11.45 -6.41 12.89
CA ASP A 216 -12.32 -7.23 12.05
C ASP A 216 -13.17 -6.34 11.12
N SER A 217 -14.06 -6.96 10.33
CA SER A 217 -14.93 -6.25 9.38
C SER A 217 -15.94 -5.29 10.03
N TYR A 218 -16.14 -5.34 11.35
CA TYR A 218 -17.07 -4.49 12.09
C TYR A 218 -16.38 -3.42 12.93
N SER A 219 -15.05 -3.42 12.97
CA SER A 219 -14.26 -2.51 13.81
C SER A 219 -14.53 -1.03 13.50
N ALA A 220 -14.81 -0.70 12.24
CA ALA A 220 -15.22 0.65 11.87
C ALA A 220 -16.59 1.04 12.45
N SER A 221 -17.58 0.14 12.40
CA SER A 221 -18.92 0.38 12.97
C SER A 221 -18.94 0.42 14.49
N GLU A 222 -18.04 -0.33 15.14
CA GLU A 222 -17.94 -0.41 16.60
C GLU A 222 -16.95 0.61 17.20
N ASN A 223 -16.31 1.43 16.35
CA ASN A 223 -15.25 2.35 16.74
C ASN A 223 -14.11 1.67 17.54
N ASN A 224 -13.87 0.38 17.27
CA ASN A 224 -12.84 -0.41 17.92
C ASN A 224 -11.55 -0.35 17.10
N TRP A 225 -10.76 0.70 17.34
CA TRP A 225 -9.48 0.90 16.67
C TRP A 225 -8.28 0.56 17.55
N ALA A 226 -8.47 -0.15 18.66
CA ALA A 226 -7.42 -0.37 19.67
C ALA A 226 -6.16 -1.03 19.09
N GLU A 227 -6.34 -2.12 18.34
CA GLU A 227 -5.22 -2.82 17.69
C GLU A 227 -4.57 -1.95 16.61
N ALA A 228 -5.37 -1.35 15.73
CA ALA A 228 -4.87 -0.50 14.65
C ALA A 228 -4.06 0.70 15.19
N ALA A 229 -4.60 1.39 16.18
CA ALA A 229 -3.95 2.48 16.90
C ALA A 229 -2.62 2.03 17.53
N SER A 230 -2.59 0.85 18.16
CA SER A 230 -1.36 0.32 18.76
C SER A 230 -0.26 0.01 17.74
N LEU A 231 -0.64 -0.48 16.55
CA LEU A 231 0.30 -0.71 15.45
C LEU A 231 0.84 0.60 14.87
N LEU A 232 -0.04 1.59 14.69
CA LEU A 232 0.37 2.92 14.24
C LEU A 232 1.23 3.64 15.29
N ARG A 233 1.01 3.38 16.58
CA ARG A 233 1.90 3.84 17.65
C ARG A 233 3.29 3.21 17.54
N ARG A 234 3.37 1.90 17.35
CA ARG A 234 4.66 1.21 17.10
C ARG A 234 5.35 1.72 15.85
N LEU A 235 4.59 1.93 14.77
CA LEU A 235 5.08 2.54 13.54
C LEU A 235 5.66 3.93 13.82
N SER A 236 4.98 4.75 14.63
CA SER A 236 5.45 6.10 14.91
C SER A 236 6.82 6.12 15.59
N ARG A 237 7.04 5.21 16.54
CA ARG A 237 8.32 5.06 17.26
C ARG A 237 9.48 4.68 16.35
N VAL A 238 9.24 3.78 15.39
CA VAL A 238 10.29 3.35 14.46
C VAL A 238 10.55 4.35 13.34
N THR A 239 9.64 5.29 13.12
CA THR A 239 9.71 6.29 12.05
C THR A 239 9.84 7.71 12.58
N TYR A 240 10.62 7.89 13.64
CA TYR A 240 10.73 9.16 14.36
C TYR A 240 11.41 10.30 13.57
N CYS A 241 12.12 9.98 12.49
CA CYS A 241 12.77 10.95 11.60
C CYS A 241 11.84 11.46 10.48
N LEU A 242 10.59 10.98 10.41
CA LEU A 242 9.69 11.37 9.34
C LEU A 242 9.35 12.86 9.40
N LYS A 243 9.42 13.48 8.23
CA LYS A 243 8.94 14.83 7.94
C LYS A 243 7.69 14.80 7.07
N TRP A 244 7.56 13.77 6.23
CA TRP A 244 6.47 13.63 5.27
C TRP A 244 5.89 12.23 5.36
N LEU A 245 4.57 12.16 5.53
CA LEU A 245 3.83 10.91 5.63
C LEU A 245 2.61 10.94 4.70
N ASP A 246 2.52 9.97 3.80
CA ASP A 246 1.39 9.85 2.89
C ASP A 246 0.59 8.59 3.17
N LEU A 247 -0.66 8.81 3.59
CA LEU A 247 -1.66 7.78 3.88
C LEU A 247 -2.90 7.99 2.99
N GLU A 248 -2.71 8.49 1.77
CA GLU A 248 -3.78 8.59 0.78
C GLU A 248 -4.41 7.22 0.49
N GLY A 249 -5.71 7.15 0.30
CA GLY A 249 -6.41 5.89 0.03
C GLY A 249 -6.59 4.97 1.24
N CYS A 250 -6.28 5.44 2.44
CA CYS A 250 -6.39 4.69 3.69
C CYS A 250 -7.69 4.99 4.47
N GLY A 251 -8.72 5.49 3.79
CA GLY A 251 -9.95 6.03 4.38
C GLY A 251 -10.62 5.13 5.42
N ASP A 252 -10.60 3.82 5.19
CA ASP A 252 -11.21 2.82 6.06
C ASP A 252 -10.68 2.86 7.50
N TRP A 253 -9.42 3.26 7.72
CA TRP A 253 -8.79 3.23 9.04
C TRP A 253 -8.22 4.57 9.50
N ILE A 254 -8.39 5.66 8.72
CA ILE A 254 -8.01 7.03 9.13
C ILE A 254 -8.46 7.37 10.57
N PRO A 255 -9.68 7.00 11.03
CA PRO A 255 -10.11 7.28 12.41
C PRO A 255 -9.16 6.73 13.50
N ALA A 256 -8.40 5.67 13.23
CA ALA A 256 -7.42 5.11 14.17
C ALA A 256 -6.28 6.08 14.53
N LEU A 257 -5.99 7.08 13.67
CA LEU A 257 -4.93 8.07 13.90
C LEU A 257 -5.22 9.03 15.06
N LYS A 258 -6.49 9.19 15.44
CA LYS A 258 -6.95 10.02 16.56
C LYS A 258 -7.60 9.19 17.68
N TRP A 259 -7.45 7.88 17.64
CA TRP A 259 -8.13 7.01 18.60
C TRP A 259 -7.45 7.07 19.97
N GLU A 260 -8.28 7.28 20.99
CA GLU A 260 -7.90 7.27 22.39
C GLU A 260 -8.63 6.11 23.07
N GLY A 261 -7.91 5.31 23.83
CA GLY A 261 -8.51 4.18 24.53
C GLY A 261 -9.17 4.63 25.82
N THR A 262 -10.36 4.12 26.12
CA THR A 262 -11.02 4.32 27.41
C THR A 262 -10.91 3.05 28.23
N GLY A 263 -10.28 3.13 29.40
CA GLY A 263 -10.19 2.05 30.37
C GLY A 263 -11.55 1.71 30.99
N PRO A 264 -11.65 0.56 31.68
CA PRO A 264 -12.88 0.12 32.37
C PRO A 264 -13.34 1.08 33.48
N ALA A 265 -12.43 1.91 34.00
CA ALA A 265 -12.73 2.96 34.98
C ALA A 265 -13.03 4.34 34.33
N GLY A 266 -13.08 4.43 33.01
CA GLY A 266 -13.26 5.69 32.27
C GLY A 266 -11.98 6.51 32.08
N GLU A 267 -10.82 5.98 32.50
CA GLU A 267 -9.52 6.63 32.27
C GLU A 267 -9.15 6.61 30.79
N THR A 268 -8.67 7.74 30.25
CA THR A 268 -8.18 7.80 28.87
C THR A 268 -6.71 7.39 28.81
N TYR A 269 -6.38 6.41 27.97
CA TYR A 269 -5.01 6.01 27.67
C TYR A 269 -4.67 6.37 26.23
N VAL A 270 -3.52 7.04 26.07
CA VAL A 270 -2.96 7.33 24.75
C VAL A 270 -2.56 6.01 24.12
N SER A 271 -3.32 5.53 23.14
CA SER A 271 -3.04 4.29 22.40
C SER A 271 -2.73 4.56 20.92
N GLY A 272 -3.11 5.73 20.41
CA GLY A 272 -2.82 6.18 19.06
C GLY A 272 -1.34 6.56 18.81
N PRO A 273 -1.05 7.02 17.59
CA PRO A 273 0.28 7.47 17.20
C PRO A 273 0.83 8.61 18.06
N GLU A 274 2.15 8.64 18.23
CA GLU A 274 2.82 9.64 19.07
C GLU A 274 3.10 10.94 18.31
N TRP A 275 2.07 11.74 18.06
CA TRP A 275 2.15 12.98 17.28
C TRP A 275 3.12 14.02 17.84
N ASN A 276 3.24 14.16 19.17
CA ASN A 276 4.14 15.13 19.80
C ASN A 276 5.49 14.56 20.25
N SER A 277 5.68 13.24 20.17
CA SER A 277 6.92 12.58 20.59
C SER A 277 7.68 12.05 19.37
N SER A 278 7.36 10.83 18.95
CA SER A 278 8.08 10.17 17.85
C SER A 278 7.80 10.87 16.51
N TRP A 279 6.56 11.27 16.24
CA TRP A 279 6.19 12.00 15.02
C TRP A 279 6.25 13.52 15.16
N ARG A 280 7.00 14.04 16.15
CA ARG A 280 7.04 15.48 16.42
C ARG A 280 7.55 16.32 15.24
N ASP A 281 8.37 15.71 14.37
CA ASP A 281 9.03 16.36 13.24
C ASP A 281 8.28 16.20 11.90
N ILE A 282 7.09 15.58 11.89
CA ILE A 282 6.24 15.55 10.71
C ILE A 282 5.76 16.97 10.39
N GLU A 283 6.12 17.45 9.20
CA GLU A 283 5.79 18.76 8.67
C GLU A 283 4.63 18.67 7.67
N TRP A 284 4.46 17.52 7.00
CA TRP A 284 3.43 17.33 5.99
C TRP A 284 2.78 15.96 6.07
N ILE A 285 1.46 15.90 5.90
CA ILE A 285 0.70 14.66 5.84
C ILE A 285 -0.37 14.66 4.75
N ARG A 286 -0.48 13.54 4.01
CA ARG A 286 -1.60 13.28 3.09
C ARG A 286 -2.62 12.36 3.74
N LEU A 287 -3.87 12.82 3.80
CA LEU A 287 -5.03 12.06 4.27
C LEU A 287 -6.17 12.24 3.25
N GLY A 288 -5.95 11.81 2.02
CA GLY A 288 -6.95 11.86 0.94
C GLY A 288 -7.60 10.50 0.67
N PRO A 289 -8.75 10.46 -0.01
CA PRO A 289 -9.37 9.21 -0.45
C PRO A 289 -8.58 8.50 -1.57
N GLY A 290 -7.67 9.18 -2.27
CA GLY A 290 -6.86 8.57 -3.35
C GLY A 290 -7.55 8.44 -4.70
N TRP A 291 -8.78 8.95 -4.80
CA TRP A 291 -9.59 8.96 -6.01
C TRP A 291 -10.60 10.12 -5.92
N LEU A 292 -11.10 10.56 -7.07
CA LEU A 292 -12.16 11.56 -7.15
C LEU A 292 -13.42 10.91 -7.74
N PRO A 293 -14.60 11.12 -7.12
CA PRO A 293 -15.85 10.61 -7.66
C PRO A 293 -16.13 11.29 -8.99
N HIS A 294 -16.84 10.59 -9.86
CA HIS A 294 -17.25 11.16 -11.13
C HIS A 294 -18.37 12.20 -10.89
N ILE A 295 -18.14 13.43 -11.34
CA ILE A 295 -18.97 14.60 -11.01
C ILE A 295 -19.74 15.15 -12.23
N ASP A 296 -19.63 14.48 -13.38
CA ASP A 296 -20.28 14.90 -14.62
C ASP A 296 -21.33 13.88 -15.06
N ASP A 297 -22.59 14.31 -15.15
CA ASP A 297 -23.69 13.43 -15.58
C ASP A 297 -23.92 13.48 -17.10
N SER A 298 -23.10 14.26 -17.84
CA SER A 298 -23.17 14.40 -19.29
C SER A 298 -23.07 13.06 -20.04
N GLU A 299 -22.36 12.07 -19.48
CA GLU A 299 -22.17 10.75 -20.09
C GLU A 299 -23.31 9.74 -19.79
N ILE A 300 -24.22 10.03 -18.85
CA ILE A 300 -25.35 9.14 -18.52
C ILE A 300 -26.49 9.30 -19.52
N ILE A 301 -26.52 10.42 -20.26
CA ILE A 301 -27.56 10.69 -21.24
C ILE A 301 -27.17 9.94 -22.53
N PRO A 302 -27.90 8.88 -22.95
CA PRO A 302 -27.68 8.34 -24.28
C PRO A 302 -27.87 9.47 -25.29
N PRO A 303 -27.02 9.59 -26.33
CA PRO A 303 -27.20 10.62 -27.34
C PRO A 303 -28.65 10.55 -27.85
N PRO A 304 -29.31 11.70 -28.09
CA PRO A 304 -30.63 11.70 -28.70
C PRO A 304 -30.56 10.83 -29.94
N ARG A 305 -31.42 9.81 -30.03
CA ARG A 305 -31.44 8.87 -31.15
C ARG A 305 -31.42 9.71 -32.43
N PRO A 306 -30.42 9.54 -33.31
CA PRO A 306 -30.40 10.29 -34.55
C PRO A 306 -31.70 9.95 -35.29
N SER A 307 -32.51 10.98 -35.53
CA SER A 307 -33.52 10.95 -36.56
C SER A 307 -32.85 10.39 -37.81
N THR A 308 -33.44 9.33 -38.35
CA THR A 308 -33.10 8.74 -39.65
C THR A 308 -32.80 9.83 -40.67
N ASP A 309 -31.51 10.07 -40.92
CA ASP A 309 -30.93 10.11 -42.26
C ASP A 309 -29.44 10.44 -42.17
N SER A 310 -28.69 9.79 -43.06
CA SER A 310 -27.27 9.96 -43.41
C SER A 310 -26.22 9.08 -42.69
N THR A 311 -25.32 8.62 -43.55
CA THR A 311 -24.43 7.45 -43.54
C THR A 311 -23.17 7.54 -42.66
N PRO A 312 -22.52 6.41 -42.31
CA PRO A 312 -21.43 6.37 -41.33
C PRO A 312 -20.07 6.71 -41.95
N SER A 313 -19.26 7.49 -41.24
CA SER A 313 -17.80 7.59 -41.45
C SER A 313 -17.12 7.20 -40.15
N GLY A 314 -16.27 6.18 -40.22
CA GLY A 314 -15.70 5.49 -39.07
C GLY A 314 -14.69 6.31 -38.28
N SER A 315 -14.70 6.12 -36.97
CA SER A 315 -13.59 6.42 -36.07
C SER A 315 -13.74 5.52 -34.84
N SER A 316 -12.98 4.43 -34.84
CA SER A 316 -12.95 3.44 -33.77
C SER A 316 -12.07 3.94 -32.62
N SER A 317 -12.68 4.39 -31.52
CA SER A 317 -12.00 4.47 -30.22
C SER A 317 -12.50 3.33 -29.34
N SER A 318 -11.68 2.30 -29.22
CA SER A 318 -11.91 1.12 -28.39
C SER A 318 -11.79 1.46 -26.90
N SER A 319 -12.91 1.71 -26.23
CA SER A 319 -13.01 1.68 -24.78
C SER A 319 -13.22 0.24 -24.29
N LEU A 320 -12.26 -0.23 -23.51
CA LEU A 320 -12.26 -1.52 -22.81
C LEU A 320 -13.43 -1.60 -21.82
N PHE A 321 -14.52 -2.24 -22.22
CA PHE A 321 -15.51 -2.76 -21.28
C PHE A 321 -15.52 -4.29 -21.38
N SER A 322 -15.10 -4.94 -20.30
CA SER A 322 -15.30 -6.38 -20.10
C SER A 322 -16.81 -6.68 -20.08
N PRO A 323 -17.29 -7.78 -20.68
CA PRO A 323 -18.71 -8.11 -20.67
C PRO A 323 -19.10 -8.60 -19.26
N ILE A 324 -19.78 -7.75 -18.50
CA ILE A 324 -20.42 -8.18 -17.24
C ILE A 324 -21.62 -9.04 -17.64
N ARG A 325 -21.56 -10.33 -17.29
CA ARG A 325 -22.66 -11.29 -17.45
C ARG A 325 -23.94 -10.69 -16.84
N SER A 326 -24.92 -10.39 -17.68
CA SER A 326 -26.29 -10.08 -17.25
C SER A 326 -26.83 -11.19 -16.36
N LEU A 327 -27.44 -10.80 -15.23
CA LEU A 327 -28.14 -11.67 -14.28
C LEU A 327 -29.39 -12.35 -14.87
N ALA A 328 -29.66 -12.17 -16.16
CA ALA A 328 -30.71 -12.86 -16.92
C ALA A 328 -30.55 -14.39 -16.95
N PHE A 329 -29.42 -14.94 -16.48
CA PHE A 329 -29.14 -16.38 -16.41
C PHE A 329 -29.11 -16.94 -14.97
N SER A 330 -29.76 -16.27 -14.01
CA SER A 330 -29.91 -16.81 -12.65
C SER A 330 -30.82 -18.05 -12.64
N VAL A 331 -30.38 -19.12 -11.96
CA VAL A 331 -31.15 -20.37 -11.74
C VAL A 331 -32.47 -20.14 -10.97
N HIS A 332 -32.61 -18.99 -10.32
CA HIS A 332 -33.84 -18.59 -9.60
C HIS A 332 -34.75 -17.67 -10.42
N ALA A 333 -34.44 -17.41 -11.70
CA ALA A 333 -35.36 -16.68 -12.56
C ALA A 333 -36.64 -17.51 -12.79
N PRO A 334 -37.83 -16.91 -12.65
CA PRO A 334 -39.09 -17.64 -12.85
C PRO A 334 -39.15 -18.17 -14.28
N HIS A 335 -39.29 -19.49 -14.40
CA HIS A 335 -39.48 -20.18 -15.67
C HIS A 335 -40.80 -19.73 -16.31
N PRO A 336 -40.84 -19.30 -17.59
CA PRO A 336 -42.10 -19.02 -18.26
C PRO A 336 -42.80 -20.35 -18.54
N SER A 337 -43.74 -20.72 -17.68
CA SER A 337 -44.63 -21.86 -17.87
C SER A 337 -45.72 -21.51 -18.89
N LEU A 338 -45.71 -22.26 -20.00
CA LEU A 338 -46.82 -22.68 -20.86
C LEU A 338 -48.19 -22.01 -20.61
N ALA A 339 -48.57 -21.10 -21.50
CA ALA A 339 -49.96 -20.89 -21.89
C ALA A 339 -50.05 -20.99 -23.42
N ASN A 340 -51.09 -21.68 -23.86
CA ASN A 340 -51.13 -22.47 -25.09
C ASN A 340 -51.94 -21.75 -26.18
N THR A 341 -51.59 -22.05 -27.43
CA THR A 341 -52.43 -22.13 -28.64
C THR A 341 -52.63 -20.90 -29.55
N THR A 342 -52.30 -21.17 -30.83
CA THR A 342 -52.76 -20.61 -32.11
C THR A 342 -51.93 -19.52 -32.83
N ASN A 343 -51.10 -20.07 -33.72
CA ASN A 343 -50.77 -19.65 -35.08
C ASN A 343 -49.49 -18.83 -35.39
N PRO A 344 -48.82 -19.18 -36.52
CA PRO A 344 -47.46 -18.77 -36.80
C PRO A 344 -47.38 -17.74 -37.93
N ARG A 345 -46.63 -16.67 -37.75
CA ARG A 345 -45.79 -16.03 -38.79
C ARG A 345 -45.12 -14.78 -38.23
N THR A 346 -43.95 -14.48 -38.82
CA THR A 346 -43.07 -13.32 -38.59
C THR A 346 -42.30 -13.31 -37.27
N ALA A 347 -41.20 -14.07 -37.26
CA ALA A 347 -40.08 -13.87 -36.35
C ALA A 347 -39.24 -12.66 -36.85
N THR A 348 -39.61 -11.46 -36.43
CA THR A 348 -38.63 -10.39 -36.21
C THR A 348 -38.19 -10.50 -34.76
N SER A 349 -36.92 -10.78 -34.53
CA SER A 349 -36.28 -10.80 -33.22
C SER A 349 -36.25 -9.38 -32.65
N THR A 350 -37.37 -8.94 -32.11
CA THR A 350 -37.45 -7.76 -31.26
C THR A 350 -36.97 -8.20 -29.88
N GLU A 351 -35.79 -7.73 -29.49
CA GLU A 351 -35.34 -7.72 -28.10
C GLU A 351 -36.51 -7.22 -27.23
N GLN A 352 -37.10 -8.12 -26.46
CA GLN A 352 -38.05 -7.75 -25.40
C GLN A 352 -37.25 -7.03 -24.32
N ASN A 353 -36.99 -5.75 -24.56
CA ASN A 353 -36.98 -4.76 -23.49
C ASN A 353 -38.36 -4.86 -22.84
N SER A 354 -38.39 -5.43 -21.64
CA SER A 354 -39.55 -5.44 -20.76
C SER A 354 -40.18 -4.04 -20.71
N PRO A 355 -41.41 -3.85 -21.21
CA PRO A 355 -42.07 -2.55 -21.19
C PRO A 355 -42.67 -2.30 -19.79
N ASP A 356 -42.75 -1.02 -19.43
CA ASP A 356 -43.44 -0.46 -18.24
C ASP A 356 -42.66 -0.37 -16.92
N LEU A 357 -41.41 0.08 -16.98
CA LEU A 357 -40.83 0.82 -15.84
C LEU A 357 -40.73 2.32 -16.21
N PRO A 358 -41.20 3.26 -15.36
CA PRO A 358 -41.14 4.70 -15.63
C PRO A 358 -39.72 5.28 -15.67
N TRP A 359 -38.72 4.45 -15.39
CA TRP A 359 -37.31 4.81 -15.30
C TRP A 359 -36.47 3.69 -15.90
N ASP A 360 -35.33 4.08 -16.47
CA ASP A 360 -34.32 3.14 -16.92
C ASP A 360 -33.54 2.64 -15.70
N VAL A 361 -33.71 1.36 -15.39
CA VAL A 361 -33.09 0.67 -14.25
C VAL A 361 -31.56 0.78 -14.29
N GLU A 362 -30.95 0.78 -15.48
CA GLU A 362 -29.49 0.86 -15.59
C GLU A 362 -28.99 2.28 -15.32
N ILE A 363 -29.74 3.30 -15.78
CA ILE A 363 -29.48 4.70 -15.44
C ILE A 363 -29.60 4.92 -13.91
N GLU A 364 -30.63 4.36 -13.28
CA GLU A 364 -30.79 4.45 -11.82
C GLU A 364 -29.67 3.75 -11.06
N ARG A 365 -29.21 2.58 -11.52
CA ARG A 365 -28.07 1.87 -10.93
C ARG A 365 -26.78 2.68 -11.00
N ILE A 366 -26.54 3.35 -12.13
CA ILE A 366 -25.37 4.22 -12.29
C ILE A 366 -25.48 5.42 -11.36
N LYS A 367 -26.65 6.08 -11.30
CA LYS A 367 -26.89 7.20 -10.38
C LYS A 367 -26.68 6.79 -8.92
N TYR A 368 -27.27 5.67 -8.50
CA TYR A 368 -27.11 5.15 -7.14
C TYR A 368 -25.64 4.83 -6.81
N ARG A 369 -24.91 4.20 -7.74
CA ARG A 369 -23.48 3.91 -7.54
C ARG A 369 -22.67 5.20 -7.37
N ARG A 370 -22.89 6.19 -8.24
CA ARG A 370 -22.22 7.50 -8.17
C ARG A 370 -22.55 8.25 -6.88
N GLU A 371 -23.81 8.21 -6.45
CA GLU A 371 -24.25 8.80 -5.18
C GLU A 371 -23.55 8.12 -4.00
N LYS A 372 -23.47 6.79 -3.99
CA LYS A 372 -22.74 6.03 -2.96
C LYS A 372 -21.23 6.25 -2.97
N GLU A 373 -20.63 6.42 -4.14
CA GLU A 373 -19.23 6.82 -4.26
C GLU A 373 -19.02 8.22 -3.67
N LEU A 374 -19.87 9.19 -4.02
CA LEU A 374 -19.79 10.54 -3.49
C LEU A 374 -19.99 10.59 -1.96
N GLU A 375 -20.91 9.79 -1.43
CA GLU A 375 -21.12 9.63 0.02
C GLU A 375 -19.84 9.13 0.70
N ARG A 376 -19.25 8.02 0.21
CA ARG A 376 -18.00 7.47 0.76
C ARG A 376 -16.82 8.43 0.66
N PHE A 377 -16.73 9.17 -0.44
CA PHE A 377 -15.72 10.19 -0.64
C PHE A 377 -15.84 11.28 0.45
N ARG A 378 -17.05 11.80 0.66
CA ARG A 378 -17.32 12.82 1.69
C ARG A 378 -17.01 12.32 3.08
N GLU A 379 -17.47 11.11 3.43
CA GLU A 379 -17.18 10.48 4.73
C GLU A 379 -15.68 10.37 4.99
N THR A 380 -14.92 9.94 3.98
CA THR A 380 -13.45 9.80 4.09
C THR A 380 -12.78 11.16 4.31
N VAL A 381 -13.13 12.18 3.53
CA VAL A 381 -12.56 13.53 3.67
C VAL A 381 -12.95 14.14 5.02
N GLN A 382 -14.19 13.94 5.48
CA GLN A 382 -14.65 14.40 6.78
C GLN A 382 -13.90 13.72 7.92
N ALA A 383 -13.67 12.41 7.84
CA ALA A 383 -12.86 11.67 8.81
C ALA A 383 -11.42 12.20 8.86
N ALA A 384 -10.83 12.48 7.70
CA ALA A 384 -9.49 13.07 7.59
C ALA A 384 -9.41 14.48 8.19
N LYS A 385 -10.41 15.34 7.93
CA LYS A 385 -10.53 16.67 8.57
C LYS A 385 -10.68 16.57 10.08
N ALA A 386 -11.42 15.58 10.58
CA ALA A 386 -11.55 15.35 12.02
C ALA A 386 -10.22 14.91 12.66
N VAL A 387 -9.41 14.12 11.95
CA VAL A 387 -8.03 13.82 12.37
C VAL A 387 -7.17 15.08 12.35
N GLN A 388 -7.22 15.90 11.29
CA GLN A 388 -6.51 17.18 11.23
C GLN A 388 -6.82 18.05 12.45
N GLN A 389 -8.10 18.28 12.75
CA GLN A 389 -8.52 19.13 13.87
C GLN A 389 -8.02 18.59 15.20
N TRP A 390 -8.09 17.27 15.41
CA TRP A 390 -7.59 16.63 16.62
C TRP A 390 -6.06 16.75 16.73
N VAL A 391 -5.29 16.43 15.68
CA VAL A 391 -3.82 16.54 15.68
C VAL A 391 -3.38 17.98 15.91
N LEU A 392 -4.00 18.97 15.26
CA LEU A 392 -3.68 20.39 15.46
C LEU A 392 -3.97 20.84 16.90
N ARG A 393 -5.04 20.34 17.53
CA ARG A 393 -5.33 20.60 18.94
C ARG A 393 -4.25 20.01 19.84
N THR A 394 -3.92 18.73 19.66
CA THR A 394 -2.86 18.02 20.39
C THR A 394 -1.51 18.72 20.25
N ARG A 395 -1.18 19.19 19.04
CA ARG A 395 0.03 20.00 18.77
C ARG A 395 0.02 21.34 19.50
N LYS A 396 -1.12 22.02 19.51
CA LYS A 396 -1.26 23.33 20.18
C LYS A 396 -1.12 23.21 21.69
N GLU A 397 -1.72 22.20 22.30
CA GLU A 397 -1.68 21.96 23.75
C GLU A 397 -0.27 21.66 24.26
N GLU A 398 0.50 20.88 23.50
CA GLU A 398 1.88 20.50 23.85
C GLU A 398 2.96 21.39 23.21
N LYS A 399 2.59 22.51 22.57
CA LYS A 399 3.50 23.45 21.89
C LYS A 399 4.38 22.79 20.80
N GLY A 400 3.81 21.82 20.09
CA GLY A 400 4.44 21.14 18.97
C GLY A 400 4.52 22.00 17.69
N LYS A 401 5.26 21.50 16.70
CA LYS A 401 5.40 22.13 15.37
C LYS A 401 4.10 22.05 14.57
N TRP A 402 3.88 23.04 13.70
CA TRP A 402 2.75 23.02 12.77
C TRP A 402 2.92 21.94 11.70
N ILE A 403 1.80 21.34 11.30
CA ILE A 403 1.74 20.31 10.26
C ILE A 403 0.83 20.80 9.14
N GLN A 404 1.27 20.66 7.90
CA GLN A 404 0.47 20.86 6.70
C GLN A 404 -0.29 19.58 6.35
N PHE A 405 -1.59 19.71 6.09
CA PHE A 405 -2.44 18.59 5.67
C PHE A 405 -2.85 18.77 4.21
N SER A 406 -2.80 17.68 3.42
CA SER A 406 -3.40 17.58 2.09
C SER A 406 -4.46 16.49 2.09
N PHE A 407 -5.60 16.78 1.48
CA PHE A 407 -6.75 15.87 1.38
C PHE A 407 -6.96 15.34 -0.04
N GLY A 408 -5.99 15.55 -0.95
CA GLY A 408 -6.14 15.18 -2.36
C GLY A 408 -7.11 16.08 -3.14
N LEU A 409 -7.42 17.27 -2.60
CA LEU A 409 -8.24 18.29 -3.25
C LEU A 409 -7.40 19.38 -3.93
N ASP A 410 -6.07 19.22 -3.90
CA ASP A 410 -5.12 20.18 -4.46
C ASP A 410 -5.34 20.29 -5.98
N GLY A 411 -5.64 21.49 -6.48
CA GLY A 411 -5.89 21.74 -7.89
C GLY A 411 -7.35 21.59 -8.36
N ILE A 412 -8.29 21.32 -7.45
CA ILE A 412 -9.73 21.37 -7.76
C ILE A 412 -10.21 22.83 -7.68
N ASP A 413 -10.93 23.28 -8.71
CA ASP A 413 -11.51 24.61 -8.75
C ASP A 413 -12.72 24.76 -7.81
N GLU A 414 -13.15 26.00 -7.55
CA GLU A 414 -14.32 26.23 -6.69
C GLU A 414 -15.59 25.55 -7.21
N SER A 415 -15.76 25.44 -8.54
CA SER A 415 -16.88 24.73 -9.16
C SER A 415 -16.87 23.25 -8.78
N GLY A 416 -15.72 22.59 -8.90
CA GLY A 416 -15.53 21.19 -8.53
C GLY A 416 -15.80 20.97 -7.05
N LEU A 417 -15.29 21.84 -6.18
CA LEU A 417 -15.53 21.77 -4.72
C LEU A 417 -17.02 21.94 -4.38
N LYS A 418 -17.73 22.88 -5.02
CA LYS A 418 -19.18 23.07 -4.85
C LYS A 418 -19.96 21.84 -5.27
N LYS A 419 -19.57 21.17 -6.35
CA LYS A 419 -20.22 19.92 -6.76
C LYS A 419 -19.92 18.77 -5.77
N LEU A 420 -18.67 18.67 -5.29
CA LEU A 420 -18.26 17.62 -4.36
C LEU A 420 -18.91 17.77 -2.99
N PHE A 421 -18.94 18.96 -2.41
CA PHE A 421 -19.33 19.18 -1.01
C PHE A 421 -20.63 19.99 -0.84
N GLY A 422 -21.27 20.40 -1.93
CA GLY A 422 -22.50 21.19 -1.87
C GLY A 422 -22.30 22.50 -1.13
N LYS A 423 -23.10 22.76 -0.10
CA LYS A 423 -23.05 24.01 0.70
C LYS A 423 -21.85 24.07 1.64
N GLU A 424 -21.24 22.94 1.97
CA GLU A 424 -20.15 22.85 2.95
C GLU A 424 -18.76 23.06 2.33
N TRP A 425 -18.68 23.30 1.02
CA TRP A 425 -17.43 23.43 0.26
C TRP A 425 -16.44 24.45 0.83
N LEU A 426 -16.93 25.53 1.45
CA LEU A 426 -16.09 26.57 2.08
C LEU A 426 -15.18 26.01 3.19
N GLY A 427 -15.60 24.96 3.90
CA GLY A 427 -14.79 24.32 4.94
C GLY A 427 -13.61 23.49 4.40
N TYR A 428 -13.56 23.30 3.09
CA TYR A 428 -12.56 22.49 2.38
C TYR A 428 -11.61 23.32 1.52
N LEU A 429 -11.71 24.65 1.55
CA LEU A 429 -10.70 25.53 0.97
C LEU A 429 -9.37 25.44 1.77
N PRO A 430 -8.23 25.65 1.09
CA PRO A 430 -6.89 25.59 1.71
C PRO A 430 -6.68 26.53 2.89
#